data_AF-A0A9P8EZN8-F1
#
_entry.id   AF-A0A9P8EZN8-F1
#
_cell.length_a   1.000
_cell.length_b   1.000
_cell.length_c   1.000
_cell.angle_alpha   90.00
_cell.angle_beta   90.00
_cell.angle_gamma   90.00
#
_symmetry.space_group_name_H-M   'P 1'
#
loop_
_entity.id
_entity.type
_entity.pdbx_description
1 polymer ?
#
loop_
_entity_poly.entity_id
_entity_poly.type
_entity_poly.pdbx_seq_one_letter_code
_entity_poly.pdbx_strand_id
1 'polypeptide(L)'
;TEEDPQSLKAFQNTIPHMVRVLQQAVDDGEEDRAMQAFEVFNKLLSYESAFLNAHFGDLMQFMMQLSANTNIDDDSRSQALSFLMQAVRYRKLKVQGLRIGEQLTTTSLQIVTELGELSAEDEDITPARSALGLLDILSENLPPSQVAVPLLRAIGPFVQNPNADYRRAGILALGMCVEGAPDFISTQLAEILPMVLHLLEDPEVRVRSAALNGVARLADDLAEEMGKEHARLIPALVKNFDLAMQQLNGPAGDENLAIIKQSCMAIDSLIEGLDKEDASKYVGELIPRLSPLFQHPDVKVQISAIGATGSIASASEEAFMPYFE
;
A
#
# COMPACT_ATOMS: atom_id res chain seq x y z
N THR A 1 -18.37 33.34 7.28
CA THR A 1 -18.74 32.52 8.46
C THR A 1 -20.20 32.80 8.79
N GLU A 2 -20.79 32.21 9.83
CA GLU A 2 -22.17 32.56 10.25
C GLU A 2 -22.34 34.07 10.52
N GLU A 3 -21.25 34.77 10.80
CA GLU A 3 -21.19 36.21 11.06
C GLU A 3 -21.30 37.07 9.79
N ASP A 4 -20.91 36.53 8.61
CA ASP A 4 -21.06 37.21 7.31
C ASP A 4 -21.42 36.21 6.20
N PRO A 5 -22.72 35.89 6.06
CA PRO A 5 -23.21 34.97 5.03
C PRO A 5 -23.04 35.48 3.60
N GLN A 6 -23.03 36.80 3.39
CA GLN A 6 -22.91 37.38 2.05
C GLN A 6 -21.49 37.25 1.52
N SER A 7 -20.49 37.62 2.33
CA SER A 7 -19.08 37.46 1.95
C SER A 7 -18.70 35.98 1.81
N LEU A 8 -19.22 35.10 2.67
CA LEU A 8 -19.03 33.66 2.53
C LEU A 8 -19.56 33.15 1.17
N LYS A 9 -20.78 33.55 0.80
CA LYS A 9 -21.37 33.14 -0.47
C LYS A 9 -20.62 33.73 -1.67
N ALA A 10 -20.18 34.99 -1.57
CA ALA A 10 -19.35 35.61 -2.59
C ALA A 10 -18.03 34.85 -2.78
N PHE A 11 -17.37 34.45 -1.69
CA PHE A 11 -16.17 33.62 -1.74
C PHE A 11 -16.45 32.23 -2.33
N GLN A 12 -17.51 31.54 -1.89
CA GLN A 12 -17.87 30.22 -2.45
C GLN A 12 -18.04 30.29 -3.98
N ASN A 13 -18.65 31.37 -4.49
CA ASN A 13 -18.84 31.58 -5.92
C ASN A 13 -17.53 31.77 -6.71
N THR A 14 -16.40 32.06 -6.05
CA THR A 14 -15.08 32.13 -6.73
C THR A 14 -14.42 30.76 -6.87
N ILE A 15 -14.79 29.77 -6.06
CA ILE A 15 -14.18 28.43 -6.09
C ILE A 15 -14.20 27.80 -7.50
N PRO A 16 -15.32 27.80 -8.25
CA PRO A 16 -15.32 27.25 -9.60
C PRO A 16 -14.35 27.98 -10.55
N HIS A 17 -14.09 29.27 -10.32
CA HIS A 17 -13.15 30.04 -11.14
C HIS A 17 -11.70 29.71 -10.77
N MET A 18 -11.42 29.49 -9.48
CA MET A 18 -10.12 29.00 -9.02
C MET A 18 -9.79 27.61 -9.58
N VAL A 19 -10.79 26.71 -9.64
CA VAL A 19 -10.63 25.39 -10.28
C VAL A 19 -10.30 25.53 -11.77
N ARG A 20 -10.94 26.45 -12.50
CA ARG A 20 -10.60 26.71 -13.91
C ARG A 20 -9.17 27.23 -14.08
N VAL A 21 -8.70 28.08 -13.17
CA VAL A 21 -7.30 28.56 -13.21
C VAL A 21 -6.33 27.39 -13.00
N LEU A 22 -6.62 26.51 -12.04
CA LEU A 22 -5.82 25.30 -11.84
C LEU A 22 -5.84 24.41 -13.09
N GLN A 23 -7.01 24.11 -13.66
CA GLN A 23 -7.12 23.31 -14.87
C GLN A 23 -6.34 23.91 -16.04
N GLN A 24 -6.46 25.22 -16.27
CA GLN A 24 -5.73 25.90 -17.34
C GLN A 24 -4.21 25.83 -17.13
N ALA A 25 -3.73 26.03 -15.89
CA ALA A 25 -2.31 25.94 -15.59
C ALA A 25 -1.77 24.52 -15.86
N VAL A 26 -2.54 23.47 -15.53
CA VAL A 26 -2.16 22.09 -15.85
C VAL A 26 -2.18 21.85 -17.36
N ASP A 27 -3.24 22.27 -18.06
CA ASP A 27 -3.39 22.07 -19.51
C ASP A 27 -2.28 22.78 -20.31
N ASP A 28 -1.82 23.94 -19.83
CA ASP A 28 -0.76 24.73 -20.46
C ASP A 28 0.66 24.27 -20.03
N GLY A 29 0.78 23.30 -19.12
CA GLY A 29 2.07 22.85 -18.58
C GLY A 29 2.78 23.91 -17.71
N GLU A 30 2.03 24.83 -17.10
CA GLU A 30 2.56 25.86 -16.21
C GLU A 30 2.71 25.32 -14.78
N GLU A 31 3.68 24.42 -14.57
CA GLU A 31 3.92 23.67 -13.31
C GLU A 31 3.94 24.57 -12.06
N ASP A 32 4.71 25.68 -12.09
CA ASP A 32 4.79 26.63 -10.98
C ASP A 32 3.42 27.23 -10.60
N ARG A 33 2.58 27.53 -11.60
CA ARG A 33 1.25 28.09 -11.36
C ARG A 33 0.27 27.04 -10.88
N ALA A 34 0.36 25.82 -11.41
CA ALA A 34 -0.43 24.69 -10.94
C ALA A 34 -0.12 24.41 -9.46
N MET A 35 1.16 24.36 -9.08
CA MET A 35 1.60 24.14 -7.70
C MET A 35 1.04 25.21 -6.75
N GLN A 36 1.15 26.49 -7.12
CA GLN A 36 0.56 27.59 -6.34
C GLN A 36 -0.95 27.45 -6.18
N ALA A 37 -1.66 27.02 -7.22
CA ALA A 37 -3.09 26.78 -7.15
C ALA A 37 -3.44 25.59 -6.24
N PHE A 38 -2.67 24.49 -6.29
CA PHE A 38 -2.82 23.37 -5.34
C PHE A 38 -2.62 23.79 -3.89
N GLU A 39 -1.59 24.61 -3.60
CA GLU A 39 -1.37 25.14 -2.26
C GLU A 39 -2.58 25.91 -1.71
N VAL A 40 -3.26 26.67 -2.57
CA VAL A 40 -4.47 27.40 -2.16
C VAL A 40 -5.57 26.43 -1.74
N PHE A 41 -5.80 25.36 -2.51
CA PHE A 41 -6.79 24.34 -2.15
C PHE A 41 -6.41 23.57 -0.89
N ASN A 42 -5.13 23.22 -0.69
CA ASN A 42 -4.65 22.59 0.53
C ASN A 42 -4.84 23.50 1.76
N LYS A 43 -4.53 24.80 1.65
CA LYS A 43 -4.80 25.78 2.71
C LYS A 43 -6.30 25.87 3.02
N LEU A 44 -7.16 25.86 1.99
CA LEU A 44 -8.62 25.88 2.17
C LEU A 44 -9.17 24.65 2.90
N LEU A 45 -8.53 23.48 2.78
CA LEU A 45 -8.90 22.30 3.58
C LEU A 45 -8.65 22.51 5.08
N SER A 46 -7.65 23.31 5.45
CA SER A 46 -7.31 23.59 6.86
C SER A 46 -8.21 24.64 7.52
N TYR A 47 -8.96 25.45 6.75
CA TYR A 47 -9.85 26.49 7.28
C TYR A 47 -11.23 25.96 7.68
N GLU A 48 -12.23 26.83 7.87
CA GLU A 48 -13.60 26.40 8.15
C GLU A 48 -14.23 25.66 6.96
N SER A 49 -14.95 24.56 7.23
CA SER A 49 -15.60 23.75 6.19
C SER A 49 -16.60 24.54 5.34
N ALA A 50 -17.17 25.61 5.90
CA ALA A 50 -18.10 26.51 5.23
C ALA A 50 -17.56 27.05 3.90
N PHE A 51 -16.26 27.32 3.78
CA PHE A 51 -15.67 27.89 2.56
C PHE A 51 -15.76 26.96 1.35
N LEU A 52 -15.60 25.65 1.56
CA LEU A 52 -15.63 24.65 0.47
C LEU A 52 -16.97 23.92 0.36
N ASN A 53 -17.84 23.98 1.37
CA ASN A 53 -19.02 23.11 1.49
C ASN A 53 -19.93 23.07 0.25
N ALA A 54 -20.09 24.20 -0.46
CA ALA A 54 -20.93 24.29 -1.66
C ALA A 54 -20.34 23.55 -2.88
N HIS A 55 -19.02 23.41 -2.95
CA HIS A 55 -18.29 22.87 -4.10
C HIS A 55 -17.39 21.69 -3.75
N PHE A 56 -17.40 21.22 -2.50
CA PHE A 56 -16.48 20.19 -2.03
C PHE A 56 -16.62 18.88 -2.81
N GLY A 57 -17.85 18.47 -3.15
CA GLY A 57 -18.08 17.26 -3.96
C GLY A 57 -17.48 17.38 -5.36
N ASP A 58 -17.74 18.51 -6.04
CA ASP A 58 -17.19 18.79 -7.37
C ASP A 58 -15.66 18.86 -7.34
N LEU A 59 -15.09 19.46 -6.28
CA LEU A 59 -13.64 19.55 -6.09
C LEU A 59 -13.02 18.16 -5.88
N MET A 60 -13.65 17.28 -5.10
CA MET A 60 -13.19 15.89 -4.95
C MET A 60 -13.22 15.13 -6.29
N GLN A 61 -14.27 15.31 -7.09
CA GLN A 61 -14.37 14.70 -8.41
C GLN A 61 -13.30 15.23 -9.38
N PHE A 62 -13.09 16.54 -9.39
CA PHE A 62 -12.06 17.20 -10.19
C PHE A 62 -10.67 16.64 -9.87
N MET A 63 -10.29 16.60 -8.59
CA MET A 63 -8.96 16.13 -8.18
C MET A 63 -8.75 14.65 -8.52
N MET A 64 -9.79 13.83 -8.40
CA MET A 64 -9.74 12.42 -8.79
C MET A 64 -9.63 12.22 -10.30
N GLN A 65 -10.31 13.04 -11.11
CA GLN A 65 -10.15 13.02 -12.57
C GLN A 65 -8.75 13.46 -12.99
N LEU A 66 -8.23 14.50 -12.32
CA LEU A 66 -6.90 15.02 -12.56
C LEU A 66 -5.84 13.94 -12.25
N SER A 67 -5.89 13.30 -11.08
CA SER A 67 -4.91 12.26 -10.71
C SER A 67 -4.94 11.02 -11.62
N ALA A 68 -6.11 10.67 -12.15
CA ALA A 68 -6.28 9.52 -13.05
C ALA A 68 -5.91 9.81 -14.51
N ASN A 69 -5.68 11.06 -14.89
CA ASN A 69 -5.38 11.42 -16.27
C ASN A 69 -3.89 11.21 -16.58
N THR A 70 -3.56 10.14 -17.29
CA THR A 70 -2.18 9.81 -17.68
C THR A 70 -1.60 10.72 -18.76
N ASN A 71 -2.35 11.71 -19.25
CA ASN A 71 -1.86 12.70 -20.22
C ASN A 71 -1.34 13.99 -19.58
N ILE A 72 -1.44 14.12 -18.25
CA ILE A 72 -0.87 15.24 -17.50
C ILE A 72 0.39 14.81 -16.74
N ASP A 73 1.18 15.77 -16.30
CA ASP A 73 2.44 15.52 -15.60
C ASP A 73 2.21 14.85 -14.23
N ASP A 74 3.20 14.05 -13.82
CA ASP A 74 3.13 13.26 -12.59
C ASP A 74 3.13 14.14 -11.32
N ASP A 75 3.68 15.35 -11.37
CA ASP A 75 3.68 16.27 -10.23
C ASP A 75 2.27 16.78 -9.95
N SER A 76 1.55 17.24 -10.97
CA SER A 76 0.14 17.67 -10.88
C SER A 76 -0.76 16.52 -10.41
N ARG A 77 -0.55 15.31 -10.92
CA ARG A 77 -1.29 14.11 -10.50
C ARG A 77 -1.02 13.77 -9.03
N SER A 78 0.23 13.83 -8.61
CA SER A 78 0.65 13.59 -7.22
C SER A 78 0.11 14.65 -6.27
N GLN A 79 0.06 15.92 -6.69
CA GLN A 79 -0.57 16.99 -5.91
C GLN A 79 -2.09 16.82 -5.77
N ALA A 80 -2.76 16.37 -6.83
CA ALA A 80 -4.16 16.01 -6.74
C ALA A 80 -4.41 14.86 -5.74
N LEU A 81 -3.58 13.82 -5.75
CA LEU A 81 -3.63 12.74 -4.74
C LEU A 81 -3.35 13.25 -3.33
N SER A 82 -2.36 14.14 -3.17
CA SER A 82 -2.05 14.80 -1.89
C SER A 82 -3.23 15.59 -1.34
N PHE A 83 -3.92 16.35 -2.20
CA PHE A 83 -5.16 17.03 -1.84
C PHE A 83 -6.24 16.02 -1.38
N LEU A 84 -6.44 14.93 -2.13
CA LEU A 84 -7.42 13.89 -1.77
C LEU A 84 -7.10 13.26 -0.41
N MET A 85 -5.83 12.94 -0.15
CA MET A 85 -5.34 12.43 1.14
C MET A 85 -5.67 13.40 2.28
N GLN A 86 -5.36 14.69 2.10
CA GLN A 86 -5.68 15.73 3.09
C GLN A 86 -7.18 15.93 3.27
N ALA A 87 -7.97 15.84 2.20
CA ALA A 87 -9.42 15.96 2.25
C ALA A 87 -10.05 14.82 3.05
N VAL A 88 -9.57 13.59 2.89
CA VAL A 88 -10.01 12.44 3.70
C VAL A 88 -9.69 12.66 5.18
N ARG A 89 -8.46 13.08 5.50
CA ARG A 89 -8.03 13.34 6.90
C ARG A 89 -8.80 14.48 7.56
N TYR A 90 -8.90 15.64 6.91
CA TYR A 90 -9.49 16.84 7.50
C TYR A 90 -11.01 16.92 7.38
N ARG A 91 -11.61 16.17 6.43
CA ARG A 91 -13.05 16.25 6.10
C ARG A 91 -13.71 14.88 6.03
N LYS A 92 -13.20 13.88 6.77
CA LYS A 92 -13.71 12.49 6.85
C LYS A 92 -15.24 12.37 6.79
N LEU A 93 -15.98 13.04 7.68
CA LEU A 93 -17.45 12.92 7.72
C LEU A 93 -18.13 13.43 6.44
N LYS A 94 -17.57 14.48 5.82
CA LYS A 94 -18.09 15.02 4.57
C LYS A 94 -17.77 14.07 3.41
N VAL A 95 -16.55 13.54 3.33
CA VAL A 95 -16.14 12.55 2.32
C VAL A 95 -17.01 11.29 2.44
N GLN A 96 -17.18 10.77 3.65
CA GLN A 96 -18.04 9.62 3.93
C GLN A 96 -19.50 9.89 3.54
N GLY A 97 -20.01 11.10 3.83
CA GLY A 97 -21.36 11.53 3.49
C GLY A 97 -21.61 11.68 1.98
N LEU A 98 -20.56 12.01 1.21
CA LEU A 98 -20.60 12.03 -0.26
C LEU A 98 -20.61 10.63 -0.87
N ARG A 99 -20.28 9.58 -0.11
CA ARG A 99 -20.19 8.18 -0.56
C ARG A 99 -19.23 7.97 -1.75
N ILE A 100 -18.13 8.72 -1.77
CA ILE A 100 -17.12 8.65 -2.83
C ILE A 100 -15.98 7.67 -2.54
N GLY A 101 -15.99 6.98 -1.40
CA GLY A 101 -14.90 6.06 -1.04
C GLY A 101 -14.69 4.93 -2.04
N GLU A 102 -15.76 4.34 -2.60
CA GLU A 102 -15.66 3.28 -3.62
C GLU A 102 -14.97 3.81 -4.89
N GLN A 103 -15.32 5.03 -5.31
CA GLN A 103 -14.71 5.65 -6.48
C GLN A 103 -13.24 6.01 -6.25
N LEU A 104 -12.90 6.53 -5.06
CA LEU A 104 -11.51 6.84 -4.70
C LEU A 104 -10.67 5.56 -4.63
N THR A 105 -11.21 4.49 -4.05
CA THR A 105 -10.53 3.19 -3.93
C THR A 105 -10.24 2.59 -5.31
N THR A 106 -11.25 2.52 -6.18
CA THR A 106 -11.10 1.94 -7.53
C THR A 106 -10.21 2.79 -8.43
N THR A 107 -10.29 4.11 -8.34
CA THR A 107 -9.39 5.03 -9.07
C THR A 107 -7.95 4.87 -8.59
N SER A 108 -7.72 4.83 -7.28
CA SER A 108 -6.38 4.63 -6.71
C SER A 108 -5.81 3.28 -7.14
N LEU A 109 -6.59 2.20 -7.06
CA LEU A 109 -6.17 0.88 -7.54
C LEU A 109 -5.72 0.89 -9.01
N GLN A 110 -6.40 1.64 -9.87
CA GLN A 110 -6.01 1.78 -11.27
C GLN A 110 -4.70 2.58 -11.43
N ILE A 111 -4.51 3.66 -10.68
CA ILE A 111 -3.27 4.46 -10.71
C ILE A 111 -2.06 3.65 -10.20
N VAL A 112 -2.26 2.75 -9.22
CA VAL A 112 -1.19 1.87 -8.71
C VAL A 112 -0.60 0.95 -9.79
N THR A 113 -1.35 0.67 -10.87
CA THR A 113 -0.80 -0.10 -12.01
C THR A 113 0.33 0.61 -12.75
N GLU A 114 0.53 1.90 -12.49
CA GLU A 114 1.59 2.72 -13.11
C GLU A 114 2.88 2.74 -12.28
N LEU A 115 2.98 1.91 -11.23
CA LEU A 115 4.11 1.93 -10.29
C LEU A 115 5.48 1.66 -10.92
N GLY A 116 5.52 1.07 -12.12
CA GLY A 116 6.77 0.83 -12.86
C GLY A 116 7.73 -0.12 -12.14
N GLU A 117 8.99 -0.12 -12.55
CA GLU A 117 10.05 -0.87 -11.86
C GLU A 117 10.41 -0.14 -10.55
N LEU A 118 10.47 -0.86 -9.42
CA LEU A 118 11.02 -0.30 -8.19
C LEU A 118 12.53 -0.53 -8.20
N SER A 119 13.32 0.53 -8.13
CA SER A 119 14.63 0.38 -7.52
C SER A 119 14.47 0.42 -6.00
N ALA A 120 15.38 -0.25 -5.27
CA ALA A 120 15.40 -0.25 -3.80
C ALA A 120 15.75 1.13 -3.18
N GLU A 121 15.91 2.15 -4.02
CA GLU A 121 16.32 3.52 -3.71
C GLU A 121 15.29 4.57 -4.18
N ASP A 122 14.23 4.19 -4.89
CA ASP A 122 13.22 5.15 -5.36
C ASP A 122 12.29 5.60 -4.22
N GLU A 123 12.68 6.70 -3.58
CA GLU A 123 11.88 7.49 -2.64
C GLU A 123 11.01 8.55 -3.35
N ASP A 124 11.04 8.58 -4.69
CA ASP A 124 10.34 9.58 -5.49
C ASP A 124 8.82 9.52 -5.29
N ILE A 125 8.23 10.69 -5.07
CA ILE A 125 6.78 10.87 -5.03
C ILE A 125 6.25 10.70 -6.46
N THR A 126 5.57 9.58 -6.69
CA THR A 126 4.89 9.31 -7.97
C THR A 126 3.38 9.20 -7.74
N PRO A 127 2.56 9.30 -8.80
CA PRO A 127 1.12 9.09 -8.68
C PRO A 127 0.78 7.71 -8.13
N ALA A 128 1.48 6.66 -8.57
CA ALA A 128 1.26 5.30 -8.10
C ALA A 128 1.57 5.13 -6.60
N ARG A 129 2.69 5.67 -6.10
CA ARG A 129 3.00 5.66 -4.66
C ARG A 129 2.02 6.50 -3.85
N SER A 130 1.66 7.67 -4.36
CA SER A 130 0.67 8.55 -3.72
C SER A 130 -0.72 7.89 -3.66
N ALA A 131 -1.09 7.08 -4.66
CA ALA A 131 -2.32 6.30 -4.68
C ALA A 131 -2.31 5.16 -3.65
N LEU A 132 -1.16 4.50 -3.42
CA LEU A 132 -1.01 3.55 -2.30
C LEU A 132 -1.22 4.23 -0.96
N GLY A 133 -0.58 5.39 -0.74
CA GLY A 133 -0.77 6.19 0.48
C GLY A 133 -2.22 6.68 0.65
N LEU A 134 -2.91 6.98 -0.45
CA LEU A 134 -4.33 7.31 -0.40
C LEU A 134 -5.19 6.09 0.00
N LEU A 135 -4.89 4.88 -0.50
CA LEU A 135 -5.62 3.67 -0.10
C LEU A 135 -5.50 3.37 1.39
N ASP A 136 -4.30 3.53 1.94
CA ASP A 136 -4.02 3.44 3.37
C ASP A 136 -4.89 4.44 4.16
N ILE A 137 -4.78 5.73 3.83
CA ILE A 137 -5.56 6.80 4.46
C ILE A 137 -7.08 6.56 4.34
N LEU A 138 -7.55 6.07 3.18
CA LEU A 138 -8.95 5.73 2.99
C LEU A 138 -9.37 4.62 3.96
N SER A 139 -8.55 3.56 4.10
CA SER A 139 -8.86 2.43 4.98
C SER A 139 -8.92 2.85 6.45
N GLU A 140 -7.95 3.66 6.91
CA GLU A 140 -7.92 4.18 8.28
C GLU A 140 -9.12 5.08 8.61
N ASN A 141 -9.58 5.85 7.61
CA ASN A 141 -10.52 6.96 7.85
C ASN A 141 -11.96 6.66 7.43
N LEU A 142 -12.22 5.74 6.51
CA LEU A 142 -13.57 5.45 6.02
C LEU A 142 -14.03 4.04 6.44
N PRO A 143 -15.34 3.79 6.54
CA PRO A 143 -15.84 2.47 6.89
C PRO A 143 -15.46 1.42 5.83
N PRO A 144 -15.26 0.13 6.21
CA PRO A 144 -14.91 -0.94 5.27
C PRO A 144 -15.86 -1.07 4.07
N SER A 145 -17.14 -0.74 4.26
CA SER A 145 -18.17 -0.75 3.19
C SER A 145 -17.90 0.25 2.06
N GLN A 146 -17.06 1.27 2.29
CA GLN A 146 -16.65 2.25 1.28
C GLN A 146 -15.22 2.01 0.76
N VAL A 147 -14.43 1.11 1.35
CA VAL A 147 -13.02 0.91 0.97
C VAL A 147 -12.71 -0.58 0.76
N ALA A 148 -12.58 -1.35 1.85
CA ALA A 148 -12.23 -2.76 1.79
C ALA A 148 -13.21 -3.60 0.96
N VAL A 149 -14.53 -3.40 1.12
CA VAL A 149 -15.55 -4.13 0.35
C VAL A 149 -15.44 -3.83 -1.16
N PRO A 150 -15.42 -2.56 -1.60
CA PRO A 150 -15.13 -2.22 -2.99
C PRO A 150 -13.80 -2.78 -3.51
N LEU A 151 -12.73 -2.72 -2.71
CA LEU A 151 -11.43 -3.23 -3.11
C LEU A 151 -11.50 -4.73 -3.40
N LEU A 152 -12.02 -5.53 -2.47
CA LEU A 152 -12.13 -6.98 -2.63
C LEU A 152 -13.04 -7.37 -3.80
N ARG A 153 -14.08 -6.57 -4.09
CA ARG A 153 -14.89 -6.76 -5.30
C ARG A 153 -14.10 -6.51 -6.58
N ALA A 154 -13.21 -5.51 -6.58
CA ALA A 154 -12.43 -5.10 -7.75
C ALA A 154 -11.14 -5.90 -7.95
N ILE A 155 -10.60 -6.54 -6.90
CA ILE A 155 -9.25 -7.11 -6.92
C ILE A 155 -9.14 -8.36 -7.80
N GLY A 156 -10.17 -9.20 -7.90
CA GLY A 156 -10.13 -10.48 -8.63
C GLY A 156 -9.59 -10.35 -10.06
N PRO A 157 -10.15 -9.47 -10.91
CA PRO A 157 -9.63 -9.18 -12.25
C PRO A 157 -8.19 -8.65 -12.29
N PHE A 158 -7.72 -7.98 -11.24
CA PHE A 158 -6.33 -7.52 -11.14
C PHE A 158 -5.39 -8.69 -10.91
N VAL A 159 -5.71 -9.57 -9.95
CA VAL A 159 -4.87 -10.73 -9.61
C VAL A 159 -4.72 -11.72 -10.77
N GLN A 160 -5.73 -11.79 -11.65
CA GLN A 160 -5.76 -12.70 -12.80
C GLN A 160 -5.32 -12.02 -14.11
N ASN A 161 -4.92 -10.75 -14.07
CA ASN A 161 -4.62 -10.00 -15.28
C ASN A 161 -3.34 -10.52 -15.97
N PRO A 162 -3.30 -10.63 -17.32
CA PRO A 162 -2.07 -10.98 -18.02
C PRO A 162 -0.94 -9.96 -17.79
N ASN A 163 -1.26 -8.69 -17.53
CA ASN A 163 -0.27 -7.67 -17.19
C ASN A 163 0.11 -7.78 -15.70
N ALA A 164 1.41 -7.94 -15.45
CA ALA A 164 1.98 -8.07 -14.12
C ALA A 164 1.82 -6.81 -13.25
N ASP A 165 1.71 -5.62 -13.85
CA ASP A 165 1.49 -4.39 -13.10
C ASP A 165 0.11 -4.36 -12.43
N TYR A 166 -0.89 -4.96 -13.08
CA TYR A 166 -2.22 -5.12 -12.48
C TYR A 166 -2.19 -6.14 -11.32
N ARG A 167 -1.54 -7.29 -11.52
CA ARG A 167 -1.42 -8.31 -10.47
C ARG A 167 -0.72 -7.77 -9.24
N ARG A 168 0.37 -7.03 -9.47
CA ARG A 168 1.14 -6.33 -8.44
C ARG A 168 0.32 -5.24 -7.75
N ALA A 169 -0.41 -4.42 -8.49
CA ALA A 169 -1.26 -3.38 -7.90
C ALA A 169 -2.32 -3.97 -6.97
N GLY A 170 -2.93 -5.10 -7.35
CA GLY A 170 -3.93 -5.78 -6.52
C GLY A 170 -3.40 -6.12 -5.13
N ILE A 171 -2.25 -6.78 -5.04
CA ILE A 171 -1.71 -7.22 -3.74
C ILE A 171 -1.15 -6.07 -2.90
N LEU A 172 -0.55 -5.06 -3.52
CA LEU A 172 -0.11 -3.87 -2.80
C LEU A 172 -1.30 -3.10 -2.22
N ALA A 173 -2.38 -2.92 -3.01
CA ALA A 173 -3.60 -2.28 -2.54
C ALA A 173 -4.26 -3.03 -1.38
N LEU A 174 -4.27 -4.37 -1.44
CA LEU A 174 -4.74 -5.20 -0.33
C LEU A 174 -3.90 -4.98 0.94
N GLY A 175 -2.57 -4.94 0.79
CA GLY A 175 -1.65 -4.66 1.89
C GLY A 175 -1.84 -3.28 2.52
N MET A 176 -2.23 -2.26 1.76
CA MET A 176 -2.56 -0.93 2.32
C MET A 176 -3.92 -0.91 3.03
N CYS A 177 -4.86 -1.79 2.65
CA CYS A 177 -6.19 -1.78 3.22
C CYS A 177 -6.32 -2.61 4.50
N VAL A 178 -5.45 -3.60 4.75
CA VAL A 178 -5.56 -4.44 5.96
C VAL A 178 -5.37 -3.63 7.25
N GLU A 179 -4.40 -2.71 7.29
CA GLU A 179 -4.09 -1.87 8.45
C GLU A 179 -5.31 -1.07 8.95
N GLY A 180 -6.09 -0.50 8.03
CA GLY A 180 -7.28 0.26 8.38
C GLY A 180 -8.54 -0.56 8.68
N ALA A 181 -8.56 -1.86 8.35
CA ALA A 181 -9.75 -2.70 8.50
C ALA A 181 -9.45 -4.18 8.86
N PRO A 182 -8.58 -4.46 9.85
CA PRO A 182 -8.10 -5.83 10.13
C PRO A 182 -9.25 -6.77 10.49
N ASP A 183 -10.17 -6.34 11.36
CA ASP A 183 -11.35 -7.10 11.75
C ASP A 183 -12.24 -7.52 10.58
N PHE A 184 -12.34 -6.67 9.55
CA PHE A 184 -13.13 -7.01 8.37
C PHE A 184 -12.35 -7.97 7.46
N ILE A 185 -11.08 -7.68 7.19
CA ILE A 185 -10.24 -8.50 6.31
C ILE A 185 -10.05 -9.92 6.87
N SER A 186 -9.92 -10.08 8.20
CA SER A 186 -9.82 -11.40 8.84
C SER A 186 -11.01 -12.30 8.48
N THR A 187 -12.23 -11.75 8.45
CA THR A 187 -13.44 -12.51 8.06
C THR A 187 -13.44 -12.96 6.60
N GLN A 188 -12.64 -12.31 5.75
CA GLN A 188 -12.54 -12.57 4.31
C GLN A 188 -11.28 -13.39 3.97
N LEU A 189 -10.46 -13.77 4.96
CA LEU A 189 -9.15 -14.38 4.71
C LEU A 189 -9.24 -15.66 3.88
N ALA A 190 -10.31 -16.45 4.05
CA ALA A 190 -10.54 -17.66 3.26
C ALA A 190 -10.64 -17.40 1.74
N GLU A 191 -11.12 -16.23 1.33
CA GLU A 191 -11.19 -15.81 -0.07
C GLU A 191 -9.89 -15.13 -0.53
N ILE A 192 -9.24 -14.40 0.38
CA ILE A 192 -8.01 -13.64 0.10
C ILE A 192 -6.80 -14.54 -0.06
N LEU A 193 -6.62 -15.51 0.84
CA LEU A 193 -5.40 -16.30 0.93
C LEU A 193 -5.09 -17.11 -0.34
N PRO A 194 -6.06 -17.74 -1.04
CA PRO A 194 -5.79 -18.37 -2.33
C PRO A 194 -5.21 -17.40 -3.37
N MET A 195 -5.65 -16.13 -3.38
CA MET A 195 -5.10 -15.11 -4.28
C MET A 195 -3.66 -14.76 -3.90
N VAL A 196 -3.37 -14.59 -2.61
CA VAL A 196 -2.01 -14.30 -2.11
C VAL A 196 -1.04 -15.44 -2.48
N LEU A 197 -1.43 -16.68 -2.22
CA LEU A 197 -0.62 -17.86 -2.56
C LEU A 197 -0.40 -17.99 -4.07
N HIS A 198 -1.41 -17.68 -4.89
CA HIS A 198 -1.26 -17.65 -6.33
C HIS A 198 -0.19 -16.63 -6.77
N LEU A 199 -0.18 -15.43 -6.19
CA LEU A 199 0.80 -14.39 -6.51
C LEU A 199 2.21 -14.68 -5.97
N LEU A 200 2.35 -15.47 -4.91
CA LEU A 200 3.67 -15.96 -4.46
C LEU A 200 4.30 -16.93 -5.47
N GLU A 201 3.51 -17.48 -6.39
CA GLU A 201 3.97 -18.36 -7.48
C GLU A 201 4.01 -17.66 -8.84
N ASP A 202 3.84 -16.34 -8.86
CA ASP A 202 3.79 -15.56 -10.11
C ASP A 202 5.07 -15.71 -10.94
N PRO A 203 4.99 -15.79 -12.27
CA PRO A 203 6.20 -15.83 -13.11
C PRO A 203 7.09 -14.59 -12.94
N GLU A 204 6.51 -13.42 -12.66
CA GLU A 204 7.23 -12.16 -12.57
C GLU A 204 7.77 -11.90 -11.17
N VAL A 205 9.09 -11.68 -11.06
CA VAL A 205 9.80 -11.49 -9.77
C VAL A 205 9.18 -10.32 -8.98
N ARG A 206 8.88 -9.20 -9.65
CA ARG A 206 8.27 -8.02 -9.03
C ARG A 206 6.89 -8.29 -8.41
N VAL A 207 6.11 -9.21 -8.99
CA VAL A 207 4.80 -9.60 -8.45
C VAL A 207 5.00 -10.46 -7.21
N ARG A 208 5.92 -11.43 -7.26
CA ARG A 208 6.28 -12.24 -6.09
C ARG A 208 6.81 -11.39 -4.94
N SER A 209 7.65 -10.39 -5.24
CA SER A 209 8.15 -9.45 -4.24
C SER A 209 7.04 -8.64 -3.58
N ALA A 210 6.06 -8.19 -4.35
CA ALA A 210 4.89 -7.50 -3.81
C ALA A 210 3.98 -8.45 -3.01
N ALA A 211 3.88 -9.72 -3.41
CA ALA A 211 3.14 -10.73 -2.68
C ALA A 211 3.79 -11.07 -1.33
N LEU A 212 5.11 -11.18 -1.27
CA LEU A 212 5.85 -11.34 0.00
C LEU A 212 5.61 -10.15 0.93
N ASN A 213 5.67 -8.93 0.40
CA ASN A 213 5.32 -7.73 1.18
C ASN A 213 3.87 -7.76 1.67
N GLY A 214 2.93 -8.18 0.81
CA GLY A 214 1.53 -8.36 1.18
C GLY A 214 1.32 -9.40 2.29
N VAL A 215 2.07 -10.51 2.27
CA VAL A 215 2.06 -11.49 3.37
C VAL A 215 2.56 -10.87 4.66
N ALA A 216 3.66 -10.11 4.63
CA ALA A 216 4.19 -9.44 5.82
C ALA A 216 3.13 -8.49 6.42
N ARG A 217 2.52 -7.62 5.60
CA ARG A 217 1.44 -6.71 6.03
C ARG A 217 0.23 -7.45 6.60
N LEU A 218 -0.24 -8.48 5.92
CA LEU A 218 -1.35 -9.29 6.43
C LEU A 218 -1.00 -9.96 7.76
N ALA A 219 0.24 -10.44 7.92
CA ALA A 219 0.68 -11.08 9.16
C ALA A 219 0.89 -10.08 10.31
N ASP A 220 1.38 -8.87 10.03
CA ASP A 220 1.51 -7.79 11.02
C ASP A 220 0.14 -7.46 11.68
N ASP A 221 -0.91 -7.37 10.86
CA ASP A 221 -2.25 -6.97 11.32
C ASP A 221 -3.17 -8.14 11.70
N LEU A 222 -2.94 -9.34 11.15
CA LEU A 222 -3.77 -10.54 11.31
C LEU A 222 -2.94 -11.74 11.79
N ALA A 223 -2.09 -11.50 12.80
CA ALA A 223 -1.09 -12.47 13.26
C ALA A 223 -1.67 -13.86 13.53
N GLU A 224 -2.74 -13.97 14.32
CA GLU A 224 -3.32 -15.27 14.70
C GLU A 224 -3.93 -16.00 13.47
N GLU A 225 -4.62 -15.29 12.60
CA GLU A 225 -5.28 -15.84 11.42
C GLU A 225 -4.27 -16.27 10.35
N MET A 226 -3.26 -15.46 10.10
CA MET A 226 -2.16 -15.80 9.20
C MET A 226 -1.31 -16.93 9.77
N GLY A 227 -1.08 -16.91 11.09
CA GLY A 227 -0.38 -17.95 11.83
C GLY A 227 -1.02 -19.33 11.66
N LYS A 228 -2.36 -19.43 11.65
CA LYS A 228 -3.09 -20.70 11.36
C LYS A 228 -2.79 -21.28 9.97
N GLU A 229 -2.30 -20.47 9.04
CA GLU A 229 -2.02 -20.85 7.65
C GLU A 229 -0.52 -21.07 7.40
N HIS A 230 0.28 -21.09 8.47
CA HIS A 230 1.74 -21.27 8.44
C HIS A 230 2.19 -22.48 7.60
N ALA A 231 1.46 -23.60 7.68
CA ALA A 231 1.77 -24.83 6.94
C ALA A 231 1.74 -24.65 5.41
N ARG A 232 1.03 -23.63 4.90
CA ARG A 232 0.98 -23.26 3.48
C ARG A 232 1.89 -22.08 3.16
N LEU A 233 1.94 -21.10 4.07
CA LEU A 233 2.69 -19.86 3.86
C LEU A 233 4.20 -20.08 3.98
N ILE A 234 4.70 -20.69 5.06
CA ILE A 234 6.16 -20.84 5.27
C ILE A 234 6.84 -21.55 4.10
N PRO A 235 6.33 -22.69 3.56
CA PRO A 235 6.93 -23.31 2.38
C PRO A 235 6.97 -22.40 1.14
N ALA A 236 5.94 -21.57 0.94
CA ALA A 236 5.90 -20.63 -0.18
C ALA A 236 6.90 -19.47 -0.01
N LEU A 237 7.08 -18.97 1.22
CA LEU A 237 8.09 -17.96 1.57
C LEU A 237 9.50 -18.50 1.37
N VAL A 238 9.77 -19.72 1.87
CA VAL A 238 11.06 -20.41 1.73
C VAL A 238 11.39 -20.72 0.27
N LYS A 239 10.40 -21.16 -0.52
CA LYS A 239 10.58 -21.39 -1.98
C LYS A 239 11.06 -20.12 -2.70
N ASN A 240 10.45 -18.97 -2.39
CA ASN A 240 10.85 -17.69 -2.97
C ASN A 240 12.24 -17.26 -2.52
N PHE A 241 12.54 -17.42 -1.23
CA PHE A 241 13.86 -17.15 -0.66
C PHE A 241 14.95 -17.98 -1.34
N ASP A 242 14.77 -19.30 -1.41
CA ASP A 242 15.75 -20.24 -1.97
C ASP A 242 15.99 -19.96 -3.46
N LEU A 243 14.93 -19.66 -4.22
CA LEU A 243 15.03 -19.29 -5.63
C LEU A 243 15.85 -18.01 -5.83
N ALA A 244 15.58 -16.98 -5.01
CA ALA A 244 16.28 -15.71 -5.09
C ALA A 244 17.75 -15.84 -4.68
N MET A 245 18.05 -16.61 -3.62
CA MET A 245 19.43 -16.90 -3.20
C MET A 245 20.24 -17.58 -4.29
N GLN A 246 19.64 -18.54 -5.03
CA GLN A 246 20.30 -19.22 -6.14
C GLN A 246 20.60 -18.29 -7.33
N GLN A 247 19.76 -17.27 -7.52
CA GLN A 247 19.83 -16.35 -8.66
C GLN A 247 20.45 -14.99 -8.31
N LEU A 248 20.95 -14.82 -7.08
CA LEU A 248 21.44 -13.55 -6.55
C LEU A 248 22.56 -12.92 -7.39
N ASN A 249 23.48 -13.75 -7.90
CA ASN A 249 24.59 -13.31 -8.75
C ASN A 249 24.22 -13.26 -10.25
N GLY A 250 22.94 -13.37 -10.58
CA GLY A 250 22.41 -13.34 -11.94
C GLY A 250 22.07 -11.93 -12.43
N PRO A 251 21.50 -11.82 -13.65
CA PRO A 251 21.14 -10.53 -14.26
C PRO A 251 20.09 -9.72 -13.48
N ALA A 252 19.27 -10.39 -12.67
CA ALA A 252 18.21 -9.80 -11.84
C ALA A 252 18.62 -9.78 -10.35
N GLY A 253 19.90 -9.56 -10.05
CA GLY A 253 20.43 -9.61 -8.68
C GLY A 253 19.70 -8.68 -7.70
N ASP A 254 19.41 -7.44 -8.12
CA ASP A 254 18.73 -6.45 -7.27
C ASP A 254 17.27 -6.84 -6.96
N GLU A 255 16.55 -7.40 -7.93
CA GLU A 255 15.20 -7.91 -7.72
C GLU A 255 15.19 -9.12 -6.78
N ASN A 256 16.16 -10.02 -6.95
CA ASN A 256 16.34 -11.16 -6.06
C ASN A 256 16.73 -10.73 -4.64
N LEU A 257 17.51 -9.66 -4.51
CA LEU A 257 17.81 -9.04 -3.22
C LEU A 257 16.55 -8.50 -2.55
N ALA A 258 15.63 -7.91 -3.32
CA ALA A 258 14.32 -7.50 -2.83
C ALA A 258 13.49 -8.70 -2.35
N ILE A 259 13.46 -9.80 -3.12
CA ILE A 259 12.79 -11.04 -2.69
C ILE A 259 13.36 -11.55 -1.36
N ILE A 260 14.68 -11.63 -1.21
CA ILE A 260 15.32 -12.09 0.02
C ILE A 260 14.86 -11.24 1.22
N LYS A 261 14.90 -9.90 1.08
CA LYS A 261 14.44 -8.98 2.13
C LYS A 261 12.96 -9.19 2.47
N GLN A 262 12.09 -9.24 1.46
CA GLN A 262 10.66 -9.39 1.66
C GLN A 262 10.29 -10.79 2.20
N SER A 263 11.02 -11.84 1.82
CA SER A 263 10.87 -13.17 2.41
C SER A 263 11.24 -13.16 3.89
N CYS A 264 12.35 -12.53 4.27
CA CYS A 264 12.72 -12.38 5.68
C CYS A 264 11.64 -11.62 6.46
N MET A 265 11.18 -10.48 5.94
CA MET A 265 10.11 -9.68 6.59
C MET A 265 8.80 -10.47 6.71
N ALA A 266 8.40 -11.20 5.68
CA ALA A 266 7.19 -12.04 5.74
C ALA A 266 7.32 -13.19 6.75
N ILE A 267 8.51 -13.79 6.88
CA ILE A 267 8.79 -14.81 7.89
C ILE A 267 8.75 -14.18 9.29
N ASP A 268 9.37 -13.02 9.47
CA ASP A 268 9.39 -12.25 10.70
C ASP A 268 7.98 -12.03 11.24
N SER A 269 7.13 -11.35 10.45
CA SER A 269 5.74 -11.06 10.78
C SER A 269 4.90 -12.33 10.98
N LEU A 270 5.06 -13.35 10.12
CA LEU A 270 4.26 -14.57 10.20
C LEU A 270 4.55 -15.35 11.48
N ILE A 271 5.82 -15.45 11.88
CA ILE A 271 6.25 -16.20 13.06
C ILE A 271 5.65 -15.64 14.35
N GLU A 272 5.40 -14.33 14.44
CA GLU A 272 4.73 -13.72 15.59
C GLU A 272 3.32 -14.28 15.84
N GLY A 273 2.67 -14.79 14.79
CA GLY A 273 1.35 -15.41 14.85
C GLY A 273 1.34 -16.89 15.26
N LEU A 274 2.49 -17.54 15.38
CA LEU A 274 2.59 -18.97 15.69
C LEU A 274 2.71 -19.19 17.21
N ASP A 275 2.12 -20.29 17.67
CA ASP A 275 2.42 -20.78 19.02
C ASP A 275 3.82 -21.44 19.08
N LYS A 276 4.29 -21.70 20.30
CA LYS A 276 5.60 -22.32 20.55
C LYS A 276 5.77 -23.64 19.82
N GLU A 277 4.73 -24.48 19.79
CA GLU A 277 4.82 -25.82 19.20
C GLU A 277 4.96 -25.75 17.68
N ASP A 278 4.20 -24.86 17.04
CA ASP A 278 4.27 -24.61 15.60
C ASP A 278 5.57 -23.90 15.20
N ALA A 279 5.98 -22.84 15.91
CA ALA A 279 7.22 -22.12 15.62
C ALA A 279 8.45 -23.04 15.73
N SER A 280 8.48 -23.92 16.73
CA SER A 280 9.57 -24.89 16.96
C SER A 280 9.80 -25.82 15.76
N LYS A 281 8.77 -26.12 14.95
CA LYS A 281 8.89 -27.00 13.78
C LYS A 281 9.79 -26.41 12.69
N TYR A 282 9.90 -25.08 12.63
CA TYR A 282 10.56 -24.38 11.54
C TYR A 282 11.97 -23.89 11.87
N VAL A 283 12.38 -23.90 13.14
CA VAL A 283 13.72 -23.44 13.57
C VAL A 283 14.83 -24.14 12.78
N GLY A 284 14.75 -25.47 12.67
CA GLY A 284 15.74 -26.28 11.96
C GLY A 284 15.82 -26.01 10.46
N GLU A 285 14.77 -25.43 9.87
CA GLU A 285 14.69 -25.12 8.45
C GLU A 285 15.07 -23.67 8.15
N LEU A 286 14.63 -22.73 8.99
CA LEU A 286 14.76 -21.29 8.75
C LEU A 286 16.12 -20.74 9.19
N ILE A 287 16.65 -21.15 10.34
CA ILE A 287 17.90 -20.56 10.86
C ILE A 287 19.12 -20.84 9.97
N PRO A 288 19.31 -22.05 9.41
CA PRO A 288 20.40 -22.29 8.46
C PRO A 288 20.32 -21.45 7.18
N ARG A 289 19.13 -20.97 6.81
CA ARG A 289 18.92 -20.09 5.65
C ARG A 289 19.18 -18.63 5.96
N LEU A 290 18.78 -18.17 7.14
CA LEU A 290 18.89 -16.77 7.54
C LEU A 290 20.30 -16.42 8.05
N SER A 291 20.94 -17.33 8.79
CA SER A 291 22.25 -17.05 9.42
C SER A 291 23.38 -16.63 8.48
N PRO A 292 23.51 -17.15 7.24
CA PRO A 292 24.51 -16.64 6.30
C PRO A 292 24.32 -15.16 5.93
N LEU A 293 23.09 -14.64 6.00
CA LEU A 293 22.76 -13.26 5.65
C LEU A 293 23.24 -12.24 6.68
N PHE A 294 23.61 -12.66 7.90
CA PHE A 294 24.14 -11.75 8.92
C PHE A 294 25.47 -11.11 8.51
N GLN A 295 26.19 -11.73 7.57
CA GLN A 295 27.46 -11.25 7.02
C GLN A 295 27.29 -10.68 5.60
N HIS A 296 26.05 -10.48 5.14
CA HIS A 296 25.78 -9.98 3.79
C HIS A 296 26.25 -8.52 3.61
N PRO A 297 26.84 -8.10 2.48
CA PRO A 297 27.35 -6.73 2.32
C PRO A 297 26.25 -5.64 2.36
N ASP A 298 25.02 -5.95 1.95
CA ASP A 298 23.87 -5.03 2.10
C ASP A 298 23.33 -5.09 3.54
N VAL A 299 23.43 -3.96 4.25
CA VAL A 299 22.92 -3.78 5.62
C VAL A 299 21.41 -3.97 5.70
N LYS A 300 20.64 -3.60 4.68
CA LYS A 300 19.18 -3.80 4.67
C LYS A 300 18.85 -5.30 4.72
N VAL A 301 19.62 -6.15 4.05
CA VAL A 301 19.48 -7.61 4.11
C VAL A 301 19.81 -8.15 5.49
N GLN A 302 20.90 -7.66 6.11
CA GLN A 302 21.27 -8.04 7.47
C GLN A 302 20.13 -7.73 8.45
N ILE A 303 19.58 -6.51 8.40
CA ILE A 303 18.49 -6.08 9.28
C ILE A 303 17.29 -7.02 9.16
N SER A 304 16.82 -7.30 7.92
CA SER A 304 15.67 -8.18 7.71
C SER A 304 15.92 -9.61 8.20
N ALA A 305 17.12 -10.17 7.95
CA ALA A 305 17.45 -11.53 8.38
C ALA A 305 17.59 -11.65 9.92
N ILE A 306 18.16 -10.62 10.56
CA ILE A 306 18.30 -10.55 12.01
C ILE A 306 16.92 -10.39 12.68
N GLY A 307 16.05 -9.54 12.13
CA GLY A 307 14.66 -9.39 12.60
C GLY A 307 13.93 -10.73 12.62
N ALA A 308 13.86 -11.40 11.46
CA ALA A 308 13.24 -12.71 11.34
C ALA A 308 13.83 -13.76 12.29
N THR A 309 15.16 -13.76 12.47
CA THR A 309 15.82 -14.67 13.43
C THR A 309 15.43 -14.36 14.87
N GLY A 310 15.32 -13.08 15.23
CA GLY A 310 14.85 -12.62 16.54
C GLY A 310 13.45 -13.12 16.85
N SER A 311 12.53 -13.00 15.90
CA SER A 311 11.14 -13.48 16.05
C SER A 311 11.06 -15.00 16.14
N ILE A 312 11.85 -15.73 15.34
CA ILE A 312 11.95 -17.20 15.47
C ILE A 312 12.48 -17.60 16.85
N ALA A 313 13.53 -16.94 17.35
CA ALA A 313 14.07 -17.20 18.67
C ALA A 313 13.04 -16.91 19.77
N SER A 314 12.33 -15.78 19.66
CA SER A 314 11.30 -15.38 20.61
C SER A 314 10.13 -16.37 20.65
N ALA A 315 9.64 -16.81 19.49
CA ALA A 315 8.48 -17.70 19.38
C ALA A 315 8.79 -19.16 19.76
N SER A 316 10.01 -19.64 19.47
CA SER A 316 10.37 -21.06 19.66
C SER A 316 11.03 -21.39 21.01
N GLU A 317 11.44 -20.38 21.78
CA GLU A 317 12.05 -20.52 23.10
C GLU A 317 13.17 -21.58 23.15
N GLU A 318 13.00 -22.64 23.93
CA GLU A 318 13.97 -23.71 24.17
C GLU A 318 14.40 -24.43 22.88
N ALA A 319 13.54 -24.46 21.85
CA ALA A 319 13.87 -25.07 20.57
C ALA A 319 14.96 -24.29 19.81
N PHE A 320 15.20 -23.02 20.16
CA PHE A 320 16.26 -22.20 19.58
C PHE A 320 17.64 -22.46 20.19
N MET A 321 17.73 -23.12 21.35
CA MET A 321 18.99 -23.34 22.09
C MET A 321 20.16 -23.86 21.24
N PRO A 322 19.99 -24.81 20.29
CA PRO A 322 21.09 -25.30 19.46
C PRO A 322 21.76 -24.25 18.57
N TYR A 323 21.12 -23.09 18.37
CA TYR A 323 21.62 -21.97 17.56
C TYR A 323 22.07 -20.79 18.42
N PHE A 324 21.85 -20.86 19.74
CA PHE A 324 22.29 -19.84 20.69
C PHE A 324 23.71 -20.10 21.22
N GLU A 325 24.08 -21.39 21.35
CA GLU A 325 25.40 -21.86 21.79
C GLU A 325 26.45 -21.85 20.66
#